data_AF-A0A2G6QYK0-F1
#
_entry.id   AF-A0A2G6QYK0-F1
#
_cell.length_a   1.000
_cell.length_b   1.000
_cell.length_c   1.000
_cell.angle_alpha   90.00
_cell.angle_beta   90.00
_cell.angle_gamma   90.00
#
_symmetry.space_group_name_H-M   'P 1'
#
loop_
_entity.id
_entity.type
_entity.pdbx_description
1 polymer ?
#
loop_
_entity_poly.entity_id
_entity_poly.type
_entity_poly.pdbx_seq_one_letter_code
_entity_poly.pdbx_strand_id
1 'polypeptide(L)'
;MFDAPNYENRFYIYESDVLYAFSVPMVYGLGSRYYLNVKYELNKNFSFWLKLAQTVYADDRNSISSNNEEITGRRKTDFRFLLRWKF
;
A
#
# COMPACT_ATOMS: atom_id res chain seq x y z
N MET A 1 6.41 4.48 10.82
CA MET A 1 6.43 3.30 11.71
C MET A 1 5.12 3.30 12.47
N PHE A 2 4.61 2.13 12.84
CA PHE A 2 3.34 2.00 13.58
C PHE A 2 3.52 0.98 14.71
N ASP A 3 2.85 1.26 15.82
CA ASP A 3 2.79 0.40 17.01
C ASP A 3 1.35 0.38 17.52
N ALA A 4 0.60 -0.65 17.11
CA ALA A 4 -0.80 -0.83 17.42
C ALA A 4 -1.02 -2.27 17.91
N PRO A 5 -0.94 -2.56 19.21
CA PRO A 5 -0.84 -3.93 19.72
C PRO A 5 -1.97 -4.87 19.27
N ASN A 6 -3.18 -4.33 19.15
CA ASN A 6 -4.39 -5.08 18.83
C ASN A 6 -5.08 -4.52 17.59
N TYR A 7 -5.84 -5.38 16.93
CA TYR A 7 -6.68 -5.01 15.78
C TYR A 7 -7.68 -3.88 16.11
N GLU A 8 -8.17 -3.84 17.34
CA GLU A 8 -9.08 -2.78 17.83
C GLU A 8 -8.44 -1.39 17.83
N ASN A 9 -7.11 -1.33 17.97
CA ASN A 9 -6.32 -0.09 17.99
C ASN A 9 -5.61 0.18 16.66
N ARG A 10 -6.14 -0.37 15.57
CA ARG A 10 -5.60 -0.18 14.21
C ARG A 10 -5.47 1.29 13.82
N PHE A 11 -4.41 1.58 13.08
CA PHE A 11 -4.24 2.88 12.44
C PHE A 11 -4.72 2.86 11.00
N TYR A 12 -5.36 3.96 10.61
CA TYR A 12 -5.69 4.27 9.22
C TYR A 12 -4.75 5.36 8.74
N ILE A 13 -3.96 5.04 7.71
CA ILE A 13 -2.98 5.98 7.16
C ILE A 13 -3.54 6.50 5.84
N TYR A 14 -3.57 7.84 5.70
CA TYR A 14 -3.90 8.46 4.44
C TYR A 14 -2.67 8.45 3.53
N GLU A 15 -2.80 7.82 2.35
CA GLU A 15 -1.75 7.80 1.33
C GLU A 15 -2.29 8.34 0.01
N SER A 16 -1.49 9.16 -0.67
CA SER A 16 -1.80 9.51 -2.06
C SER A 16 -1.76 8.27 -2.94
N ASP A 17 -2.74 8.12 -3.82
CA ASP A 17 -2.87 6.98 -4.72
C ASP A 17 -2.78 7.41 -6.20
N VAL A 18 -2.84 6.44 -7.10
CA VAL A 18 -3.00 6.68 -8.53
C VAL A 18 -4.33 7.37 -8.82
N LEU A 19 -4.45 8.03 -9.98
CA LEU A 19 -5.68 8.71 -10.36
C LEU A 19 -6.89 7.73 -10.32
N TYR A 20 -8.02 8.19 -9.79
CA TYR A 20 -9.25 7.39 -9.56
C TYR A 20 -9.15 6.25 -8.54
N ALA A 21 -8.01 6.10 -7.87
CA ALA A 21 -7.88 5.14 -6.79
C ALA A 21 -7.90 5.83 -5.43
N PHE A 22 -8.40 5.11 -4.43
CA PHE A 22 -8.32 5.50 -3.04
C PHE A 22 -7.53 4.41 -2.29
N SER A 23 -6.59 4.83 -1.47
CA SER A 23 -5.78 3.97 -0.60
C SER A 23 -5.89 4.45 0.83
N VAL A 24 -6.65 3.71 1.64
CA VAL A 24 -6.60 3.84 3.10
C VAL A 24 -6.14 2.51 3.67
N PRO A 25 -4.82 2.27 3.69
CA PRO A 25 -4.27 1.12 4.37
C PRO A 25 -4.63 1.16 5.85
N MET A 26 -5.12 0.02 6.30
CA MET A 26 -5.27 -0.31 7.71
C MET A 26 -4.04 -1.09 8.16
N VAL A 27 -3.38 -0.64 9.22
CA VAL A 27 -2.22 -1.33 9.81
C VAL A 27 -2.43 -1.56 11.30
N TYR A 28 -1.98 -2.73 11.78
CA TYR A 28 -1.99 -3.13 13.19
C TYR A 28 -0.80 -4.05 13.49
N GLY A 29 -0.42 -4.15 14.76
CA GLY A 29 0.80 -4.77 15.29
C GLY A 29 1.97 -3.80 15.27
N LEU A 30 3.18 -4.36 15.22
CA LEU A 30 4.43 -3.60 15.16
C LEU A 30 5.02 -3.66 13.76
N GLY A 31 5.36 -2.51 13.17
CA GLY A 31 6.01 -2.51 11.88
C GLY A 31 6.24 -1.14 11.24
N SER A 32 6.64 -1.20 9.98
CA SER A 32 6.87 -0.03 9.15
C SER A 32 6.14 -0.18 7.83
N ARG A 33 5.39 0.86 7.46
CA ARG A 33 4.83 1.02 6.13
C ARG A 33 5.50 2.19 5.46
N TYR A 34 5.89 2.00 4.21
CA TYR A 34 6.43 3.04 3.35
C TYR A 34 5.83 2.91 1.97
N TYR A 35 5.68 4.05 1.28
CA TYR A 35 5.16 4.06 -0.07
C TYR A 35 5.88 5.11 -0.92
N LEU A 36 5.86 4.86 -2.22
CA LEU A 36 6.37 5.73 -3.26
C LEU A 36 5.28 5.85 -4.31
N ASN A 37 4.90 7.09 -4.64
CA ASN A 37 3.92 7.39 -5.67
C ASN A 37 4.56 8.32 -6.70
N VAL A 38 4.66 7.85 -7.93
CA VAL A 38 5.26 8.56 -9.05
C VAL A 38 4.18 8.81 -10.09
N LYS A 39 4.00 10.08 -10.42
CA LYS A 39 3.21 10.52 -11.57
C LYS A 39 4.17 11.01 -12.64
N TYR A 40 4.01 10.50 -13.86
CA TYR A 40 4.79 10.91 -15.01
C TYR A 40 3.88 11.27 -16.17
N GLU A 41 4.02 12.49 -16.70
CA GLU A 41 3.23 12.98 -17.83
C GLU A 41 4.11 12.95 -19.07
N LEU A 42 3.93 11.95 -19.93
CA LEU A 42 4.70 11.83 -21.18
C LEU A 42 4.30 12.93 -22.16
N ASN A 43 3.00 13.17 -22.33
CA ASN A 43 2.43 14.16 -23.25
C ASN A 43 1.04 14.59 -22.73
N LYS A 44 0.43 15.62 -23.35
CA LYS A 44 -0.95 16.04 -23.04
C LYS A 44 -1.98 14.90 -23.16
N ASN A 45 -1.66 13.89 -23.95
CA ASN A 45 -2.50 12.72 -24.22
C ASN A 45 -2.14 11.51 -23.35
N PHE A 46 -0.95 11.43 -22.76
CA PHE A 46 -0.48 10.23 -22.05
C PHE A 46 0.04 10.58 -20.65
N SER A 47 -0.55 9.97 -19.64
CA SER A 47 -0.14 10.12 -18.24
C SER A 47 -0.01 8.75 -17.58
N PHE A 48 1.02 8.57 -16.76
CA PHE A 48 1.35 7.34 -16.06
C PHE A 48 1.38 7.61 -14.56
N TRP A 49 0.83 6.67 -13.79
CA TRP A 49 0.97 6.64 -12.35
C TRP A 49 1.50 5.28 -11.92
N LEU A 50 2.46 5.31 -11.01
CA LEU A 50 3.05 4.15 -10.41
C LEU A 50 3.05 4.35 -8.89
N LYS A 51 2.38 3.45 -8.17
CA LYS A 51 2.45 3.39 -6.71
C LYS A 51 3.05 2.07 -6.27
N LEU A 52 4.07 2.16 -5.44
CA LEU A 52 4.72 1.05 -4.76
C LEU A 52 4.59 1.29 -3.26
N ALA A 53 3.86 0.44 -2.56
CA ALA A 53 3.82 0.47 -1.10
C ALA A 53 4.31 -0.87 -0.55
N GLN A 54 5.04 -0.82 0.57
CA GLN A 54 5.46 -2.01 1.27
C GLN A 54 5.19 -1.84 2.76
N THR A 55 4.64 -2.90 3.35
CA THR A 55 4.42 -3.05 4.79
C THR A 55 5.31 -4.18 5.28
N VAL A 56 6.18 -3.87 6.23
CA VAL A 56 7.08 -4.83 6.88
C VAL A 56 6.69 -4.90 8.34
N TYR A 57 6.29 -6.09 8.78
CA TYR A 57 5.96 -6.37 10.17
C TYR A 57 7.20 -6.84 10.93
N ALA A 58 7.29 -6.42 12.20
CA ALA A 58 8.42 -6.66 13.10
C ALA A 58 8.00 -7.42 14.37
N ASP A 59 6.80 -7.98 14.40
CA ASP A 59 6.20 -8.70 15.53
C ASP A 59 6.23 -10.24 15.37
N ASP A 60 7.20 -10.76 14.61
CA ASP A 60 7.42 -12.20 14.39
C ASP A 60 6.22 -12.98 13.81
N ARG A 61 5.26 -12.29 13.19
CA ARG A 61 4.14 -12.96 12.51
C ARG A 61 4.61 -13.77 11.30
N ASN A 62 4.07 -14.98 11.17
CA ASN A 62 4.38 -15.91 10.08
C ASN A 62 3.49 -15.73 8.85
N SER A 63 2.32 -15.12 9.00
CA SER A 63 1.44 -14.80 7.89
C SER A 63 0.73 -13.46 8.09
N ILE A 64 0.33 -12.87 6.96
CA ILE A 64 -0.43 -11.61 6.89
C ILE A 64 -1.74 -11.90 6.19
N SER A 65 -2.84 -11.40 6.75
CA SER A 65 -4.22 -11.69 6.28
C SER A 65 -4.63 -13.15 6.53
N SER A 66 -5.77 -13.57 5.98
CA SER A 66 -6.31 -14.93 6.15
C SER A 66 -6.98 -15.40 4.86
N ASN A 67 -7.18 -16.72 4.74
CA ASN A 67 -7.84 -17.37 3.61
C ASN A 67 -7.15 -17.08 2.26
N ASN A 68 -7.93 -16.71 1.24
CA ASN A 68 -7.45 -16.50 -0.13
C ASN A 68 -6.51 -15.28 -0.27
N GLU A 69 -6.37 -14.47 0.78
CA GLU A 69 -5.49 -13.31 0.81
C GLU A 69 -4.28 -13.52 1.73
N GLU A 70 -4.08 -14.75 2.26
CA GLU A 70 -2.96 -15.05 3.12
C GLU A 70 -1.62 -14.88 2.39
N ILE A 71 -0.76 -14.07 2.97
CA ILE A 71 0.60 -13.86 2.51
C ILE A 71 1.52 -14.53 3.52
N THR A 72 2.25 -15.55 3.08
CA THR A 72 3.28 -16.18 3.90
C THR A 72 4.46 -15.23 4.11
N GLY A 73 4.82 -15.00 5.36
CA GLY A 73 5.90 -14.13 5.79
C GLY A 73 5.46 -12.74 6.26
N ARG A 74 6.44 -11.90 6.58
CA ARG A 74 6.26 -10.61 7.26
C ARG A 74 6.22 -9.38 6.36
N ARG A 75 6.24 -9.55 5.03
CA ARG A 75 6.28 -8.44 4.05
C ARG A 75 5.07 -8.50 3.14
N LYS A 76 4.31 -7.41 3.08
CA LYS A 76 3.24 -7.19 2.10
C LYS A 76 3.65 -6.09 1.15
N THR A 77 3.65 -6.36 -0.15
CA THR A 77 3.95 -5.38 -1.20
C THR A 77 2.68 -5.09 -1.99
N ASP A 78 2.27 -3.83 -2.04
CA ASP A 78 1.17 -3.35 -2.86
C ASP A 78 1.75 -2.61 -4.08
N PHE A 79 1.42 -3.09 -5.28
CA PHE A 79 1.80 -2.47 -6.55
C PHE A 79 0.54 -1.95 -7.25
N ARG A 80 0.54 -0.69 -7.69
CA ARG A 80 -0.52 -0.14 -8.53
C ARG A 80 0.09 0.62 -9.70
N PHE A 81 -0.49 0.43 -10.86
CA PHE A 81 -0.11 1.12 -12.09
C PHE A 81 -1.36 1.60 -12.80
N LEU A 82 -1.32 2.83 -13.31
CA LEU A 82 -2.38 3.38 -14.14
C LEU A 82 -1.79 4.09 -15.35
N LEU A 83 -2.32 3.76 -16.52
CA LEU A 83 -2.09 4.48 -17.76
C LEU A 83 -3.37 5.23 -18.14
N ARG A 84 -3.29 6.54 -18.29
CA ARG A 84 -4.36 7.35 -18.86
C ARG A 84 -3.99 7.80 -20.26
N TRP A 85 -4.82 7.42 -21.21
CA TRP A 85 -4.80 7.96 -22.56
C TRP A 85 -6.01 8.90 -22.76
N LYS A 86 -5.75 10.11 -23.21
CA LYS A 86 -6.75 11.12 -23.55
C LYS A 86 -6.61 11.44 -25.04
N PHE A 87 -7.68 11.22 -25.81
CA PHE A 87 -7.76 11.57 -27.23
C PHE A 87 -8.21 13.03 -27.37
#